data_AF-A0A512CDU0-F1
#
_entry.id   AF-A0A512CDU0-F1
#
_cell.length_a   1.000
_cell.length_b   1.000
_cell.length_c   1.000
_cell.angle_alpha   90.00
_cell.angle_beta   90.00
_cell.angle_gamma   90.00
#
_symmetry.space_group_name_H-M   'P 1'
#
loop_
_entity.id
_entity.type
_entity.pdbx_description
1 polymer ?
#
loop_
_entity_poly.entity_id
_entity_poly.type
_entity_poly.pdbx_seq_one_letter_code
_entity_poly.pdbx_strand_id
1 'polypeptide(L)'
;MESLTLGNEKKKTMDTVKIREEISEYLQHADDRVLKLIHGLIKADQIASPVGYKPDGTAITKEELISRAERSERDIREGRVKTSKQVREEIKNW
;
A
#
# COMPACT_ATOMS: atom_id res chain seq x y z
N MET A 1 -31.13 43.66 -14.51
CA MET A 1 -31.82 42.35 -14.49
C MET A 1 -30.74 41.28 -14.44
N GLU A 2 -30.68 40.64 -13.29
CA GLU A 2 -30.10 39.35 -12.91
C GLU A 2 -28.84 38.84 -13.64
N SER A 3 -27.72 39.01 -12.94
CA SER A 3 -26.51 38.20 -13.05
C SER A 3 -26.76 36.78 -12.50
N LEU A 4 -26.74 35.77 -13.38
CA LEU A 4 -26.71 34.35 -12.99
C LEU A 4 -25.27 33.93 -12.69
N THR A 5 -24.85 34.06 -11.44
CA THR A 5 -23.69 33.35 -10.89
C THR A 5 -24.08 31.89 -10.69
N LEU A 6 -23.65 31.00 -11.60
CA LEU A 6 -23.82 29.56 -11.42
C LEU A 6 -22.82 29.05 -10.37
N GLY A 7 -23.39 28.39 -9.37
CA GLY A 7 -22.76 28.07 -8.09
C GLY A 7 -21.48 27.25 -8.21
N ASN A 8 -20.50 27.72 -7.46
CA ASN A 8 -19.29 26.99 -7.11
C ASN A 8 -19.69 25.88 -6.11
N GLU A 9 -20.07 24.69 -6.60
CA GLU A 9 -20.23 23.50 -5.76
C GLU A 9 -18.87 23.10 -5.18
N LYS A 10 -18.53 23.70 -4.04
CA LYS A 10 -17.47 23.17 -3.18
C LYS A 10 -17.90 21.76 -2.76
N LYS A 11 -17.30 20.72 -3.36
CA LYS A 11 -17.27 19.37 -2.81
C LYS A 11 -16.86 19.49 -1.34
N LYS A 12 -17.82 19.35 -0.43
CA LYS A 12 -17.58 19.33 1.00
C LYS A 12 -16.84 18.03 1.30
N THR A 13 -15.51 18.08 1.33
CA THR A 13 -14.69 17.04 1.92
C THR A 13 -15.20 16.81 3.33
N MET A 14 -15.85 15.67 3.56
CA MET A 14 -16.32 15.27 4.88
C MET A 14 -15.12 15.15 5.81
N ASP A 15 -15.28 15.66 7.03
CA ASP A 15 -14.29 15.49 8.07
C ASP A 15 -14.10 14.00 8.39
N THR A 16 -12.85 13.56 8.41
CA THR A 16 -12.46 12.18 8.74
C THR A 16 -12.98 11.72 10.10
N VAL A 17 -13.18 12.64 11.05
CA VAL A 17 -13.79 12.35 12.35
C VAL A 17 -15.22 11.87 12.17
N LYS A 18 -16.01 12.60 11.38
CA LYS A 18 -17.42 12.28 11.11
C LYS A 18 -17.57 10.97 10.33
N ILE A 19 -16.69 10.71 9.36
CA ILE A 19 -16.65 9.44 8.62
C ILE A 19 -16.43 8.26 9.58
N ARG A 20 -15.52 8.41 10.55
CA ARG A 20 -15.22 7.35 11.53
C ARG A 20 -16.41 7.05 12.43
N GLU A 21 -17.12 8.08 12.89
CA GLU A 21 -18.31 7.95 13.73
C GLU A 21 -19.42 7.19 12.98
N GLU A 22 -19.75 7.62 11.77
CA GLU A 22 -20.78 6.99 10.94
C GLU A 22 -20.46 5.50 10.69
N ILE A 23 -19.23 5.18 10.26
CA ILE A 23 -18.82 3.78 10.03
C ILE A 23 -18.93 2.95 11.31
N SER A 24 -18.54 3.50 12.46
CA SER A 24 -18.58 2.79 13.74
C SER A 24 -20.01 2.43 14.15
N GLU A 25 -20.97 3.35 13.96
CA GLU A 25 -22.39 3.11 14.24
C GLU A 25 -22.98 2.03 13.33
N TYR A 26 -22.66 2.06 12.04
CA TYR A 26 -23.06 1.01 11.08
C TYR A 26 -22.50 -0.36 11.49
N LEU A 27 -21.24 -0.43 11.90
CA LEU A 27 -20.60 -1.69 12.30
C LEU A 27 -21.19 -2.29 13.57
N GLN A 28 -21.66 -1.46 14.51
CA GLN A 28 -22.28 -1.94 15.76
C GLN A 28 -23.58 -2.73 15.53
N HIS A 29 -24.26 -2.49 14.41
CA HIS A 29 -25.54 -3.12 14.07
C HIS A 29 -25.43 -4.04 12.85
N ALA A 30 -24.22 -4.26 12.34
CA ALA A 30 -23.99 -5.05 11.13
C ALA A 30 -24.19 -6.55 11.38
N ASP A 31 -24.78 -7.23 10.40
CA ASP A 31 -24.86 -8.69 10.41
C ASP A 31 -23.52 -9.34 10.02
N ASP A 32 -23.40 -10.64 10.30
CA ASP A 32 -22.21 -11.44 9.99
C ASP A 32 -21.78 -11.36 8.52
N ARG A 33 -22.75 -11.21 7.60
CA ARG A 33 -22.49 -11.15 6.16
C ARG A 33 -21.78 -9.85 5.81
N VAL A 34 -22.27 -8.72 6.31
CA VAL A 34 -21.66 -7.39 6.12
C VAL A 34 -20.26 -7.36 6.74
N LEU A 35 -20.09 -7.90 7.95
CA LEU A 35 -18.79 -7.96 8.61
C LEU A 35 -17.77 -8.77 7.79
N LYS A 36 -18.17 -9.92 7.23
CA LYS A 36 -17.30 -10.74 6.36
C LYS A 36 -16.91 -10.02 5.08
N LEU A 37 -17.83 -9.26 4.47
CA LEU A 37 -17.54 -8.47 3.27
C LEU A 37 -16.55 -7.34 3.56
N ILE A 38 -16.76 -6.58 4.64
CA ILE A 38 -15.85 -5.50 5.04
C ILE A 38 -14.47 -6.06 5.39
N HIS A 39 -14.41 -7.16 6.13
CA HIS A 39 -13.15 -7.84 6.42
C HIS A 39 -12.43 -8.28 5.14
N GLY A 40 -13.14 -8.85 4.17
CA GLY A 40 -12.59 -9.22 2.86
C GLY A 40 -12.05 -8.01 2.09
N LEU A 41 -12.78 -6.90 2.07
CA LEU A 41 -12.35 -5.65 1.44
C LEU A 41 -11.08 -5.09 2.09
N ILE A 42 -11.04 -5.00 3.42
CA ILE A 42 -9.85 -4.54 4.16
C ILE A 42 -8.66 -5.44 3.87
N LYS A 43 -8.84 -6.76 3.83
CA LYS A 43 -7.77 -7.70 3.50
C LYS A 43 -7.27 -7.52 2.07
N ALA A 44 -8.16 -7.33 1.10
CA ALA A 44 -7.80 -7.08 -0.27
C ALA A 44 -7.00 -5.76 -0.42
N ASP A 45 -7.44 -4.70 0.27
CA ASP A 45 -6.73 -3.41 0.29
C ASP A 45 -5.35 -3.50 0.95
N GLN A 46 -5.23 -4.25 2.05
CA GLN A 46 -3.94 -4.51 2.71
C GLN A 46 -2.99 -5.34 1.84
N ILE A 47 -3.51 -6.28 1.04
CA ILE A 47 -2.71 -7.05 0.08
C ILE A 47 -2.27 -6.15 -1.08
N ALA A 48 -3.15 -5.26 -1.55
CA ALA A 48 -2.86 -4.32 -2.63
C ALA A 48 -1.95 -3.16 -2.21
N SER A 49 -1.84 -2.89 -0.90
CA SER A 49 -1.03 -1.81 -0.35
C SER A 49 0.47 -2.06 -0.57
N PRO A 50 1.21 -1.11 -1.14
CA PRO A 50 2.67 -1.22 -1.28
C PRO A 50 3.34 -1.39 0.09
N VAL A 51 4.30 -2.32 0.19
CA VAL A 51 5.15 -2.48 1.38
C VAL A 51 6.44 -1.64 1.28
N GLY A 52 6.65 -0.96 0.16
CA GLY A 52 7.78 -0.09 -0.11
C GLY A 52 7.78 0.39 -1.55
N TYR A 53 8.81 1.14 -1.94
CA TYR A 53 9.00 1.65 -3.30
C TYR A 53 10.43 1.41 -3.78
N LYS A 54 10.56 1.14 -5.08
CA LYS A 54 11.85 1.08 -5.78
C LYS A 54 12.39 2.51 -6.02
N PRO A 55 13.67 2.69 -6.36
CA PRO A 55 14.25 4.02 -6.62
C PRO A 55 13.57 4.81 -7.74
N ASP A 56 12.90 4.12 -8.67
CA ASP A 56 12.11 4.72 -9.75
C ASP A 56 10.67 5.07 -9.34
N GLY A 57 10.29 4.85 -8.08
CA GLY A 57 8.96 5.09 -7.55
C GLY A 57 7.97 3.93 -7.75
N THR A 58 8.37 2.82 -8.37
CA THR A 58 7.50 1.66 -8.55
C THR A 58 7.21 1.00 -7.20
N ALA A 59 5.94 0.70 -6.92
CA ALA A 59 5.53 0.00 -5.70
C ALA A 59 6.13 -1.41 -5.59
N ILE A 60 6.47 -1.82 -4.37
CA ILE A 60 6.88 -3.18 -4.04
C ILE A 60 5.69 -3.86 -3.34
N THR A 61 5.24 -5.00 -3.87
CA THR A 61 4.21 -5.81 -3.22
C THR A 61 4.80 -6.69 -2.12
N LYS A 62 3.94 -7.19 -1.24
CA LYS A 62 4.35 -8.12 -0.19
C LYS A 62 4.96 -9.40 -0.78
N GLU A 63 4.36 -9.92 -1.84
CA GLU A 63 4.78 -11.14 -2.53
C GLU A 63 6.16 -10.97 -3.18
N GLU A 64 6.44 -9.79 -3.77
CA GLU A 64 7.74 -9.48 -4.34
C GLU A 64 8.82 -9.39 -3.25
N LEU A 65 8.50 -8.77 -2.12
CA LEU A 65 9.41 -8.67 -0.98
C LEU A 65 9.77 -10.07 -0.42
N ILE A 66 8.78 -10.95 -0.25
CA ILE A 66 8.99 -12.33 0.19
C ILE A 66 9.86 -13.09 -0.82
N SER A 67 9.51 -13.02 -2.10
CA SER A 67 10.27 -13.69 -3.17
C SER A 67 11.73 -13.23 -3.23
N ARG A 68 11.99 -11.95 -2.98
CA ARG A 68 13.35 -11.40 -2.90
C ARG A 68 14.13 -11.94 -1.70
N ALA A 69 13.47 -12.08 -0.54
CA ALA A 69 14.09 -12.65 0.65
C ALA A 69 14.45 -14.14 0.46
N GLU A 70 13.53 -14.93 -0.08
CA GLU A 70 13.75 -16.36 -0.38
C GLU A 70 14.88 -16.57 -1.39
N ARG A 71 14.95 -15.72 -2.42
CA ARG A 71 16.07 -15.75 -3.39
C ARG A 71 17.39 -15.45 -2.70
N SER A 72 17.41 -14.43 -1.84
CA SER A 72 18.62 -14.04 -1.10
C SER A 72 19.10 -15.16 -0.17
N GLU A 73 18.17 -15.84 0.50
CA GLU A 73 18.49 -17.01 1.33
C GLU A 73 19.12 -18.15 0.51
N ARG A 74 18.56 -18.43 -0.67
CA ARG A 74 19.10 -19.42 -1.60
C ARG A 74 20.51 -19.04 -2.09
N ASP A 75 20.72 -17.78 -2.45
CA ASP A 75 22.01 -17.28 -2.91
C ASP A 75 23.08 -17.38 -1.80
N ILE A 76 22.70 -17.10 -0.55
CA ILE A 76 23.58 -17.31 0.61
C ILE A 76 23.93 -18.79 0.76
N ARG A 77 22.94 -19.69 0.72
CA ARG A 77 23.15 -21.14 0.86
C ARG A 77 24.04 -21.71 -0.24
N GLU A 78 23.90 -21.21 -1.45
CA GLU A 78 24.62 -21.70 -2.64
C GLU A 78 25.93 -20.93 -2.88
N GLY A 79 26.32 -20.04 -1.96
CA GLY A 79 27.58 -19.30 -2.04
C GLY A 79 27.62 -18.22 -3.13
N ARG A 80 26.48 -17.87 -3.74
CA ARG A 80 26.34 -16.76 -4.70
C ARG A 80 26.29 -15.41 -3.99
N VAL A 81 27.33 -15.10 -3.24
CA VAL A 81 27.46 -13.86 -2.48
C VAL A 81 28.64 -13.04 -2.99
N LYS A 82 28.57 -11.72 -2.81
CA LYS A 82 29.69 -10.81 -3.09
C LYS A 82 30.28 -10.31 -1.78
N THR A 83 31.59 -10.33 -1.70
CA THR A 83 32.32 -9.66 -0.63
C THR A 83 32.23 -8.14 -0.80
N SER A 84 32.40 -7.40 0.29
CA SER A 84 32.45 -5.94 0.24
C SER A 84 33.55 -5.41 -0.70
N LYS A 85 34.67 -6.14 -0.85
CA LYS A 85 35.74 -5.80 -1.80
C LYS A 85 35.25 -5.89 -3.25
N GLN A 86 34.62 -7.00 -3.63
CA GLN A 86 34.08 -7.20 -4.99
C GLN A 86 33.04 -6.12 -5.33
N VAL A 87 32.15 -5.79 -4.39
CA VAL A 87 31.16 -4.71 -4.59
C VAL A 87 31.84 -3.36 -4.85
N ARG A 88 32.89 -3.00 -4.09
CA ARG A 88 33.63 -1.75 -4.30
C ARG A 88 34.35 -1.70 -5.66
N GLU A 89 34.83 -2.84 -6.15
CA GLU A 89 35.47 -2.91 -7.47
C GLU A 89 34.46 -2.73 -8.59
N GLU A 90 33.25 -3.29 -8.47
CA GLU A 90 32.17 -3.10 -9.45
C GLU A 90 31.69 -1.65 -9.54
N ILE A 91 31.52 -0.96 -8.40
CA ILE A 91 31.05 0.43 -8.35
C ILE A 91 32.00 1.38 -9.09
N LYS A 92 33.31 1.08 -9.16
CA LYS A 92 34.27 1.92 -9.91
C LYS A 92 33.99 1.95 -11.41
N ASN A 93 33.24 0.98 -11.92
CA ASN A 93 32.90 0.81 -13.33
C ASN A 93 31.44 1.18 -13.64
N TRP A 94 30.72 1.76 -12.68
CA TRP A 94 29.38 2.33 -12.86
C TRP A 94 29.48 3.83 -13.12
#